data_AF-A0A382KYK3-F1
#
_entry.id   AF-A0A382KYK3-F1
#
_cell.length_a   1.000
_cell.length_b   1.000
_cell.length_c   1.000
_cell.angle_alpha   90.00
_cell.angle_beta   90.00
_cell.angle_gamma   90.00
#
_symmetry.space_group_name_H-M   'P 1'
#
loop_
_entity.id
_entity.type
_entity.pdbx_description
1 polymer ?
#
loop_
_entity_poly.entity_id
_entity_poly.type
_entity_poly.pdbx_seq_one_letter_code
_entity_poly.pdbx_strand_id
1 'polypeptide(L)'
;MEDLPSRELQKIRENVGDKVNLRMTRKTLLRLALAASGRKSASKLVEHVDEGMPALLLSELDSFELWQLLKENMSESPAKPGQKAPFDIIIPAGPTSFAPGPILGELGDVGIKAGINAGKIEIKEDSLVVKEGEEINEKLSAILSRLNIRPMKMGLNLIVSLEDETLFLRKTLDVDSEEYAKDLGKSYSDAVKLAYGVGIINKVTAKLLLQKAETDAMKLAYSQSILTDKVKDLLLVKANADATKLTGEIGK
;
A
#
# COMPACT_ATOMS: atom_id res chain seq x y z
N MET A 1 15.29 -3.92 18.16
CA MET A 1 15.82 -2.58 17.81
C MET A 1 17.24 -2.75 17.33
N GLU A 2 17.46 -2.63 16.02
CA GLU A 2 18.77 -2.76 15.39
C GLU A 2 19.06 -1.41 14.73
N ASP A 3 20.25 -0.85 14.93
CA ASP A 3 20.73 0.39 14.32
C ASP A 3 20.05 1.75 14.63
N LEU A 4 19.13 1.87 15.60
CA LEU A 4 18.47 3.16 15.89
C LEU A 4 19.36 4.14 16.71
N PRO A 5 19.73 5.33 16.17
CA PRO A 5 20.54 6.30 16.90
C PRO A 5 19.79 6.90 18.10
N SER A 6 20.51 7.24 19.16
CA SER A 6 19.94 7.78 20.40
C SER A 6 19.07 9.03 20.19
N ARG A 7 19.45 9.91 19.24
CA ARG A 7 18.70 11.13 18.94
C ARG A 7 17.33 10.83 18.34
N GLU A 8 17.25 9.84 17.46
CA GLU A 8 15.97 9.45 16.83
C GLU A 8 15.09 8.72 17.85
N LEU A 9 15.65 7.90 18.74
CA LEU A 9 14.91 7.30 19.85
C LEU A 9 14.31 8.37 20.78
N GLN A 10 15.06 9.43 21.10
CA GLN A 10 14.58 10.53 21.93
C GLN A 10 13.39 11.25 21.28
N LYS A 11 13.48 11.56 19.97
CA LYS A 11 12.37 12.15 19.22
C LYS A 11 11.13 11.26 19.20
N ILE A 12 11.30 9.95 18.96
CA ILE A 12 10.20 9.00 18.99
C ILE A 12 9.55 9.00 20.38
N ARG A 13 10.35 9.03 21.45
CA ARG A 13 9.85 9.09 22.81
C ARG A 13 9.08 10.39 23.10
N GLU A 14 9.54 11.53 22.60
CA GLU A 14 8.85 12.82 22.71
C GLU A 14 7.52 12.81 21.94
N ASN A 15 7.50 12.28 20.72
CA ASN A 15 6.31 12.25 19.87
C ASN A 15 5.23 11.29 20.39
N VAL A 16 5.64 10.12 20.89
CA VAL A 16 4.73 9.14 21.48
C VAL A 16 4.19 9.62 22.83
N GLY A 17 4.96 10.47 23.52
CA GLY A 17 4.55 11.17 24.74
C GLY A 17 4.22 10.23 25.90
N ASP A 18 3.32 10.68 26.78
CA ASP A 18 2.92 9.96 28.00
C ASP A 18 2.02 8.74 27.73
N LYS A 19 1.54 8.58 26.50
CA LYS A 19 0.65 7.47 26.11
C LYS A 19 1.35 6.11 26.16
N VAL A 20 2.67 6.09 25.98
CA VAL A 20 3.45 4.85 25.96
C VAL A 20 4.71 4.99 26.81
N ASN A 21 4.80 4.14 27.81
CA ASN A 21 5.97 4.01 28.66
C ASN A 21 6.96 3.02 28.07
N LEU A 22 8.04 3.54 27.47
CA LEU A 22 9.14 2.75 26.96
C LEU A 22 10.19 2.47 28.05
N ARG A 23 10.42 1.20 28.35
CA ARG A 23 11.44 0.72 29.30
C ARG A 23 12.41 -0.22 28.62
N MET A 24 13.68 0.19 28.59
CA MET A 24 14.77 -0.65 28.10
C MET A 24 15.48 -1.32 29.26
N THR A 25 15.77 -2.61 29.14
CA THR A 25 16.47 -3.37 30.18
C THR A 25 17.24 -4.52 29.55
N ARG A 26 18.25 -5.04 30.27
CA ARG A 26 18.98 -6.25 29.86
C ARG A 26 18.02 -7.42 29.67
N LYS A 27 18.30 -8.27 28.67
CA LYS A 27 17.50 -9.46 28.34
C LYS A 27 17.19 -10.32 29.57
N THR A 28 18.20 -10.57 30.40
CA THR A 28 18.07 -11.38 31.63
C THR A 28 17.06 -10.81 32.62
N LEU A 29 17.10 -9.50 32.87
CA LEU A 29 16.17 -8.83 33.76
C LEU A 29 14.75 -8.80 33.20
N LEU A 30 14.61 -8.64 31.88
CA LEU A 30 13.32 -8.65 31.21
C LEU A 30 12.65 -10.04 31.31
N ARG A 31 13.42 -11.13 31.14
CA ARG A 31 12.92 -12.49 31.37
C ARG A 31 12.48 -12.72 32.82
N LEU A 32 13.28 -12.27 33.79
CA LEU A 32 12.94 -12.38 35.21
C LEU A 32 11.67 -11.60 35.55
N ALA A 33 11.51 -10.38 35.02
CA ALA A 33 10.33 -9.55 35.23
C ALA A 33 9.06 -10.18 34.60
N LEU A 34 9.17 -10.72 33.38
CA LEU A 34 8.05 -11.42 32.72
C LEU A 34 7.65 -12.68 33.48
N ALA A 35 8.62 -13.47 33.97
CA ALA A 35 8.35 -14.66 34.77
C ALA A 35 7.72 -14.31 36.14
N ALA A 36 8.18 -13.23 36.77
CA ALA A 36 7.66 -12.75 38.05
C ALA A 36 6.27 -12.07 37.94
N SER A 37 5.84 -11.70 36.73
CA SER A 37 4.56 -11.00 36.50
C SER A 37 3.32 -11.85 36.79
N GLY A 38 3.46 -13.17 36.98
CA GLY A 38 2.37 -14.09 37.31
C GLY A 38 1.35 -14.34 36.19
N ARG A 39 1.49 -13.69 35.04
CA ARG A 39 0.62 -13.88 33.87
C ARG A 39 1.06 -15.10 33.06
N LYS A 40 0.16 -16.07 32.87
CA LYS A 40 0.46 -17.29 32.08
C LYS A 40 0.87 -16.98 30.64
N SER A 41 0.36 -15.90 30.07
CA SER A 41 0.69 -15.47 28.69
C SER A 41 2.03 -14.74 28.59
N ALA A 42 2.63 -14.29 29.70
CA ALA A 42 3.93 -13.62 29.69
C ALA A 42 5.09 -14.60 29.45
N SER A 43 4.91 -15.90 29.71
CA SER A 43 5.92 -16.92 29.40
C SER A 43 6.15 -17.07 27.90
N LYS A 44 5.10 -16.93 27.09
CA LYS A 44 5.18 -16.96 25.62
C LYS A 44 5.88 -15.73 25.03
N LEU A 45 5.87 -14.60 25.74
CA LEU A 45 6.64 -13.42 25.33
C LEU A 45 8.15 -13.67 25.43
N VAL A 46 8.60 -14.48 26.40
CA VAL A 46 10.02 -14.77 26.65
C VAL A 46 10.71 -15.36 25.41
N GLU A 47 10.00 -16.17 24.63
CA GLU A 47 10.51 -16.80 23.40
C GLU A 47 10.92 -15.77 22.33
N HIS A 48 10.29 -14.59 22.33
CA HIS A 48 10.51 -13.54 21.34
C HIS A 48 11.48 -12.44 21.82
N VAL A 49 11.96 -12.51 23.07
CA VAL A 49 12.90 -11.52 23.66
C VAL A 49 14.30 -11.63 23.06
N ASP A 50 14.62 -12.76 22.42
CA ASP A 50 15.95 -13.02 21.90
C ASP A 50 16.24 -12.35 20.56
N GLU A 51 15.20 -11.92 19.84
CA GLU A 51 15.30 -11.17 18.59
C GLU A 51 15.79 -9.73 18.85
N GLY A 52 17.10 -9.51 18.68
CA GLY A 52 17.73 -8.18 18.73
C GLY A 52 17.83 -7.56 20.12
N MET A 53 17.79 -6.22 20.20
CA MET A 53 17.70 -5.48 21.46
C MET A 53 16.23 -5.27 21.84
N PRO A 54 15.73 -5.90 22.93
CA PRO A 54 14.34 -5.80 23.35
C PRO A 54 14.09 -4.52 24.16
N ALA A 55 12.93 -3.90 23.93
CA ALA A 55 12.39 -2.83 24.74
C ALA A 55 10.95 -3.20 25.12
N LEU A 56 10.58 -2.96 26.38
CA LEU A 56 9.21 -3.14 26.84
C LEU A 56 8.44 -1.84 26.60
N LEU A 57 7.31 -1.94 25.91
CA LEU A 57 6.37 -0.84 25.74
C LEU A 57 5.13 -1.15 26.58
N LEU A 58 4.75 -0.22 27.44
CA LEU A 58 3.56 -0.29 28.28
C LEU A 58 2.63 0.83 27.87
N SER A 59 1.42 0.50 27.44
CA SER A 59 0.41 1.42 26.96
C SER A 59 -0.96 0.99 27.47
N GLU A 60 -1.89 1.94 27.58
CA GLU A 60 -3.32 1.67 27.80
C GLU A 60 -4.10 1.54 26.47
N LEU A 61 -3.43 1.77 25.34
CA LEU A 61 -4.01 1.65 24.00
C LEU A 61 -4.12 0.18 23.55
N ASP A 62 -5.08 -0.08 22.66
CA ASP A 62 -5.24 -1.35 21.95
C ASP A 62 -3.98 -1.67 21.10
N SER A 63 -3.72 -2.95 20.87
CA SER A 63 -2.52 -3.42 20.16
C SER A 63 -2.43 -2.90 18.72
N PHE A 64 -3.56 -2.76 18.01
CA PHE A 64 -3.60 -2.23 16.64
C PHE A 64 -3.37 -0.72 16.63
N GLU A 65 -4.00 0.01 17.54
CA GLU A 65 -3.79 1.46 17.70
C GLU A 65 -2.34 1.76 18.06
N LEU A 66 -1.75 0.97 18.96
CA LEU A 66 -0.34 1.08 19.32
C LEU A 66 0.57 0.84 18.12
N TRP A 67 0.30 -0.19 17.31
CA TRP A 67 1.07 -0.45 16.08
C TRP A 67 0.95 0.70 15.08
N GLN A 68 -0.26 1.21 14.85
CA GLN A 68 -0.50 2.33 13.96
C GLN A 68 0.24 3.59 14.43
N LEU A 69 0.17 3.91 15.72
CA LEU A 69 0.88 5.04 16.31
C LEU A 69 2.40 4.89 16.15
N LEU A 70 2.95 3.69 16.36
CA LEU A 70 4.37 3.42 16.15
C LEU A 70 4.77 3.53 14.67
N LYS A 71 3.91 3.10 13.74
CA LYS A 71 4.10 3.18 12.28
C LYS A 71 4.09 4.62 11.77
N GLU A 72 3.20 5.45 12.29
CA GLU A 72 3.11 6.89 11.98
C GLU A 72 4.31 7.68 12.52
N ASN A 73 4.83 7.29 13.69
CA ASN A 73 5.97 7.95 14.33
C ASN A 73 7.33 7.39 13.91
N MET A 74 7.40 6.57 12.85
CA MET A 74 8.69 6.14 12.30
C MET A 74 9.41 7.32 11.66
N SER A 75 10.68 7.51 11.99
CA SER A 75 11.51 8.57 11.44
C SER A 75 12.12 8.12 10.12
N GLU A 76 12.12 9.02 9.12
CA GLU A 76 12.79 8.78 7.86
C GLU A 76 14.30 9.01 8.02
N SER A 77 15.09 8.01 7.66
CA SER A 77 16.55 8.03 7.69
C SER A 77 17.13 7.88 6.29
N PRO A 78 18.29 8.53 6.02
CA PRO A 78 19.08 8.19 4.85
C PRO A 78 19.48 6.71 4.87
N ALA A 79 19.58 6.12 3.68
CA ALA A 79 20.12 4.78 3.49
C ALA A 79 21.62 4.76 3.81
N LYS A 80 22.08 3.73 4.55
CA LYS A 80 23.52 3.48 4.73
C LYS A 80 24.03 2.53 3.64
N PRO A 81 25.32 2.60 3.27
CA PRO A 81 25.93 1.65 2.34
C PRO A 81 25.78 0.21 2.85
N GLY A 82 25.44 -0.71 1.96
CA GLY A 82 25.28 -2.15 2.27
C GLY A 82 23.99 -2.51 3.01
N GLN A 83 23.09 -1.56 3.29
CA GLN A 83 21.75 -1.89 3.78
C GLN A 83 20.87 -2.38 2.64
N LYS A 84 19.97 -3.33 2.95
CA LYS A 84 18.95 -3.80 2.02
C LYS A 84 17.79 -2.83 1.94
N ALA A 85 17.33 -2.53 0.73
CA ALA A 85 16.17 -1.66 0.53
C ALA A 85 14.89 -2.33 1.07
N PRO A 86 14.11 -1.65 1.93
CA PRO A 86 12.87 -2.19 2.51
C PRO A 86 11.67 -2.10 1.56
N PHE A 87 11.77 -1.31 0.49
CA PHE A 87 10.81 -1.16 -0.60
C PHE A 87 11.55 -0.62 -1.83
N ASP A 88 10.89 -0.62 -2.99
CA ASP A 88 11.45 -0.09 -4.24
C ASP A 88 11.78 1.42 -4.11
N ILE A 89 13.06 1.77 -4.24
CA ILE A 89 13.52 3.15 -4.12
C ILE A 89 13.40 3.83 -5.48
N ILE A 90 12.38 4.67 -5.61
CA ILE A 90 12.11 5.48 -6.81
C ILE A 90 12.56 6.91 -6.54
N ILE A 91 13.33 7.48 -7.48
CA ILE A 91 13.67 8.90 -7.46
C ILE A 91 12.70 9.62 -8.42
N PRO A 92 11.89 10.58 -7.93
CA PRO A 92 10.94 11.28 -8.76
C PRO A 92 11.63 12.26 -9.73
N ALA A 93 11.02 12.45 -10.89
CA ALA A 93 11.40 13.45 -11.87
C ALA A 93 11.19 14.86 -11.31
N GLY A 94 12.12 15.77 -11.61
CA GLY A 94 12.02 17.15 -11.18
C GLY A 94 13.33 17.92 -11.13
N PRO A 95 13.25 19.26 -10.98
CA PRO A 95 14.40 20.13 -10.92
C PRO A 95 15.12 19.97 -9.58
N THR A 96 16.42 19.71 -9.63
CA THR A 96 17.26 19.69 -8.44
C THR A 96 17.90 21.08 -8.21
N SER A 97 18.39 21.32 -7.00
CA SER A 97 19.07 22.58 -6.65
C SER A 97 20.58 22.56 -6.98
N PHE A 98 21.07 21.55 -7.69
CA PHE A 98 22.50 21.37 -7.97
C PHE A 98 22.94 22.09 -9.24
N ALA A 99 24.10 22.74 -9.16
CA ALA A 99 24.77 23.34 -10.31
C ALA A 99 25.37 22.24 -11.22
N PRO A 100 25.44 22.48 -12.55
CA PRO A 100 26.05 21.55 -13.49
C PRO A 100 27.53 21.38 -13.16
N GLY A 101 27.92 20.15 -12.81
CA GLY A 101 29.27 19.79 -12.37
C GLY A 101 29.45 18.26 -12.44
N PRO A 102 30.45 17.69 -11.73
CA PRO A 102 30.72 16.25 -11.76
C PRO A 102 29.54 15.39 -11.27
N ILE A 103 28.60 15.99 -10.53
CA ILE A 103 27.37 15.36 -10.04
C ILE A 103 26.51 14.80 -11.19
N LEU A 104 26.55 15.39 -12.39
CA LEU A 104 25.81 14.86 -13.54
C LEU A 104 26.33 13.47 -13.98
N GLY A 105 27.65 13.26 -13.91
CA GLY A 105 28.27 11.96 -14.17
C GLY A 105 27.97 10.96 -13.05
N GLU A 106 28.02 11.40 -11.80
CA GLU A 106 27.67 10.57 -10.63
C GLU A 106 26.21 10.07 -10.67
N LEU A 107 25.26 10.89 -11.14
CA LEU A 107 23.86 10.49 -11.33
C LEU A 107 23.70 9.49 -12.48
N GLY A 108 24.43 9.69 -13.58
CA GLY A 108 24.45 8.79 -14.72
C GLY A 108 25.03 7.41 -14.39
N ASP A 109 26.11 7.36 -13.60
CA ASP A 109 26.76 6.13 -13.13
C ASP A 109 25.81 5.22 -12.34
N VAL A 110 24.79 5.82 -11.72
CA VAL A 110 23.81 5.15 -10.86
C VAL A 110 22.49 4.89 -11.61
N GLY A 111 22.45 5.14 -12.93
CA GLY A 111 21.29 4.84 -13.77
C GLY A 111 20.18 5.88 -13.71
N ILE A 112 20.45 7.08 -13.19
CA ILE A 112 19.48 8.17 -13.13
C ILE A 112 19.66 9.05 -14.37
N LYS A 113 18.62 9.13 -15.22
CA LYS A 113 18.63 9.99 -16.41
C LYS A 113 18.42 11.45 -16.01
N ALA A 114 19.52 12.15 -15.78
CA ALA A 114 19.52 13.59 -15.51
C ALA A 114 19.96 14.41 -16.74
N GLY A 115 19.47 15.65 -16.84
CA GLY A 115 19.84 16.62 -17.86
C GLY A 115 20.09 18.00 -17.27
N ILE A 116 20.66 18.90 -18.06
CA ILE A 116 20.82 20.30 -17.67
C ILE A 116 19.61 21.07 -18.20
N ASN A 117 18.87 21.72 -17.31
CA ASN A 117 17.78 22.62 -17.67
C ASN A 117 17.91 23.94 -16.90
N ALA A 118 17.84 25.07 -17.59
CA ALA A 118 17.95 26.41 -17.02
C ALA A 118 19.15 26.62 -16.05
N GLY A 119 20.29 25.99 -16.32
CA GLY A 119 21.50 26.11 -15.49
C GLY A 119 21.48 25.28 -14.19
N LYS A 120 20.51 24.35 -14.04
CA LYS A 120 20.43 23.39 -12.94
C LYS A 120 20.30 21.96 -13.47
N ILE A 121 20.62 20.98 -12.62
CA ILE A 121 20.41 19.56 -12.96
C ILE A 121 18.94 19.21 -12.74
N GLU A 122 18.30 18.59 -13.73
CA GLU A 122 16.91 18.11 -13.68
C GLU A 122 16.86 16.60 -13.96
N ILE A 123 16.09 15.87 -13.17
CA ILE A 123 15.82 14.45 -13.38
C ILE A 123 14.67 14.33 -14.38
N LYS A 124 14.92 13.69 -15.53
CA LYS A 124 13.98 13.69 -16.68
C LYS A 124 12.81 12.74 -16.50
N GLU A 125 13.04 11.61 -15.85
CA GLU A 125 12.07 10.51 -15.71
C GLU A 125 12.22 9.90 -14.31
N ASP A 126 11.10 9.41 -13.76
CA ASP A 126 11.11 8.61 -12.54
C ASP A 126 11.95 7.35 -12.78
N SER A 127 13.02 7.18 -12.00
CA SER A 127 13.92 6.04 -12.14
C SER A 127 13.87 5.18 -10.88
N LEU A 128 13.62 3.89 -11.07
CA LEU A 128 13.77 2.89 -10.03
C LEU A 128 15.25 2.57 -9.92
N VAL A 129 15.83 2.86 -8.76
CA VAL A 129 17.28 2.79 -8.57
C VAL A 129 17.71 1.51 -7.85
N VAL A 130 16.87 1.02 -6.94
CA VAL A 130 17.07 -0.24 -6.19
C VAL A 130 15.72 -0.89 -5.96
N LYS A 131 15.63 -2.20 -6.20
CA LYS A 131 14.42 -2.98 -5.88
C LYS A 131 14.41 -3.40 -4.41
N GLU A 132 13.23 -3.71 -3.89
CA GLU A 132 13.07 -4.29 -2.57
C GLU A 132 14.01 -5.50 -2.37
N GLY A 133 14.77 -5.48 -1.28
CA GLY A 133 15.70 -6.54 -0.90
C GLY A 133 17.11 -6.45 -1.49
N GLU A 134 17.36 -5.56 -2.46
CA GLU A 134 18.69 -5.33 -3.04
C GLU A 134 19.57 -4.44 -2.14
N GLU A 135 20.88 -4.64 -2.22
CA GLU A 135 21.86 -3.88 -1.42
C GLU A 135 22.14 -2.51 -2.02
N ILE A 136 22.12 -1.49 -1.17
CA ILE A 136 22.34 -0.10 -1.57
C ILE A 136 23.84 0.16 -1.70
N ASN A 137 24.27 0.50 -2.91
CA ASN A 137 25.65 0.88 -3.20
C ASN A 137 26.05 2.19 -2.49
N GLU A 138 27.32 2.33 -2.11
CA GLU A 138 27.84 3.50 -1.39
C GLU A 138 27.62 4.80 -2.17
N LYS A 139 27.92 4.81 -3.48
CA LYS A 139 27.69 5.97 -4.36
C LYS A 139 26.22 6.39 -4.38
N LEU A 140 25.32 5.41 -4.45
CA LEU A 140 23.88 5.65 -4.43
C LEU A 140 23.42 6.25 -3.09
N SER A 141 23.89 5.70 -1.97
CA SER A 141 23.54 6.19 -0.63
C SER A 141 23.93 7.66 -0.42
N ALA A 142 25.09 8.07 -0.95
CA ALA A 142 25.57 9.44 -0.91
C ALA A 142 24.70 10.38 -1.76
N ILE A 143 24.29 9.94 -2.96
CA ILE A 143 23.40 10.69 -3.85
C ILE A 143 22.01 10.86 -3.23
N LEU A 144 21.41 9.79 -2.69
CA LEU A 144 20.11 9.84 -2.02
C LEU A 144 20.14 10.82 -0.84
N SER A 145 21.20 10.78 -0.03
CA SER A 145 21.41 11.71 1.07
C SER A 145 21.52 13.16 0.60
N ARG A 146 22.21 13.41 -0.52
CA ARG A 146 22.32 14.75 -1.14
C ARG A 146 20.99 15.23 -1.71
N LEU A 147 20.20 14.35 -2.32
CA LEU A 147 18.86 14.64 -2.82
C LEU A 147 17.82 14.82 -1.70
N ASN A 148 18.21 14.67 -0.43
CA ASN A 148 17.32 14.64 0.74
C ASN A 148 16.24 13.54 0.65
N ILE A 149 16.48 12.48 -0.13
CA ILE A 149 15.59 11.34 -0.22
C ILE A 149 15.99 10.35 0.89
N ARG A 150 15.06 10.06 1.79
CA ARG A 150 15.27 9.23 2.98
C ARG A 150 14.42 7.97 2.92
N PRO A 151 14.86 6.94 2.17
CA PRO A 151 14.04 5.78 1.90
C PRO A 151 13.93 4.81 3.09
N MET A 152 14.78 4.93 4.11
CA MET A 152 14.74 3.99 5.23
C MET A 152 13.79 4.50 6.32
N LYS A 153 12.78 3.71 6.65
CA LYS A 153 11.98 3.95 7.86
C LYS A 153 12.72 3.37 9.07
N MET A 154 13.11 4.24 9.98
CA MET A 154 13.74 3.88 11.24
C MET A 154 12.79 4.16 12.39
N GLY A 155 12.36 3.10 13.07
CA GLY A 155 11.43 3.20 14.16
C GLY A 155 11.49 2.01 15.11
N LEU A 156 10.60 2.03 16.09
CA LEU A 156 10.42 0.92 17.01
C LEU A 156 9.68 -0.19 16.27
N ASN A 157 10.39 -1.27 15.96
CA ASN A 157 9.77 -2.46 15.37
C ASN A 157 9.09 -3.27 16.48
N LEU A 158 7.76 -3.34 16.45
CA LEU A 158 6.96 -4.15 17.37
C LEU A 158 7.06 -5.62 16.94
N ILE A 159 7.54 -6.48 17.84
CA ILE A 159 7.72 -7.92 17.57
C ILE A 159 6.43 -8.67 17.96
N VAL A 160 6.02 -8.49 19.22
CA VAL A 160 4.81 -9.08 19.81
C VAL A 160 4.18 -8.06 20.76
N SER A 161 2.85 -8.00 20.78
CA SER A 161 2.07 -7.35 21.83
C SER A 161 1.23 -8.37 22.59
N LEU A 162 0.92 -8.06 23.84
CA LEU A 162 0.08 -8.88 24.71
C LEU A 162 -1.05 -8.01 25.24
N GLU A 163 -2.28 -8.39 24.92
CA GLU A 163 -3.50 -7.68 25.29
C GLU A 163 -4.54 -8.71 25.74
N ASP A 164 -5.15 -8.51 26.91
CA ASP A 164 -6.16 -9.42 27.49
C ASP A 164 -5.80 -10.92 27.39
N GLU A 165 -4.54 -11.24 27.74
CA GLU A 165 -3.95 -12.59 27.66
C GLU A 165 -3.75 -13.16 26.24
N THR A 166 -4.14 -12.42 25.21
CA THR A 166 -3.97 -12.75 23.79
C THR A 166 -2.68 -12.16 23.25
N LEU A 167 -1.95 -12.95 22.45
CA LEU A 167 -0.70 -12.53 21.84
C LEU A 167 -0.95 -12.16 20.39
N PHE A 168 -0.58 -10.93 20.03
CA PHE A 168 -0.62 -10.47 18.66
C PHE A 168 0.80 -10.34 18.12
N LEU A 169 1.10 -11.13 17.09
CA LEU A 169 2.33 -11.03 16.33
C LEU A 169 2.25 -9.85 15.37
N ARG A 170 3.40 -9.26 15.02
CA ARG A 170 3.47 -8.16 14.04
C ARG A 170 2.68 -8.41 12.76
N LYS A 171 2.76 -9.63 12.21
CA LYS A 171 2.07 -10.00 10.95
C LYS A 171 0.55 -9.91 11.06
N THR A 172 0.00 -10.09 12.25
CA THR A 172 -1.45 -9.98 12.50
C THR A 172 -1.87 -8.54 12.75
N LEU A 173 -0.96 -7.70 13.25
CA LEU A 173 -1.21 -6.29 13.54
C LEU A 173 -1.07 -5.38 12.31
N ASP A 174 -0.23 -5.78 11.35
CA ASP A 174 -0.02 -5.03 10.11
C ASP A 174 -1.16 -5.28 9.11
N VAL A 175 -2.35 -4.81 9.49
CA VAL A 175 -3.57 -4.83 8.69
C VAL A 175 -3.75 -3.46 8.04
N ASP A 176 -3.83 -3.44 6.72
CA ASP A 176 -4.19 -2.23 5.97
C ASP A 176 -5.71 -2.08 5.91
N SER A 177 -6.26 -1.14 6.67
CA SER A 177 -7.70 -0.88 6.70
C SER A 177 -8.29 -0.56 5.31
N GLU A 178 -7.53 0.08 4.43
CA GLU A 178 -8.01 0.42 3.08
C GLU A 178 -8.09 -0.82 2.18
N GLU A 179 -7.11 -1.70 2.27
CA GLU A 179 -7.09 -2.96 1.53
C GLU A 179 -8.28 -3.84 1.95
N TYR A 180 -8.51 -3.97 3.26
CA TYR A 180 -9.64 -4.73 3.79
C TYR A 180 -10.98 -4.14 3.35
N ALA A 181 -11.13 -2.82 3.33
CA ALA A 181 -12.35 -2.17 2.84
C ALA A 181 -12.58 -2.44 1.33
N LYS A 182 -11.52 -2.40 0.52
CA LYS A 182 -11.58 -2.74 -0.90
C LYS A 182 -11.97 -4.20 -1.11
N ASP A 183 -11.40 -5.12 -0.34
CA ASP A 183 -11.69 -6.55 -0.45
C ASP A 183 -13.09 -6.91 0.02
N LEU A 184 -13.60 -6.21 1.04
CA LEU A 184 -15.00 -6.31 1.44
C LEU A 184 -15.93 -5.84 0.31
N GLY A 185 -15.60 -4.71 -0.34
CA GLY A 185 -16.33 -4.19 -1.49
C GLY A 185 -16.32 -5.14 -2.70
N LYS A 186 -15.17 -5.77 -2.98
CA LYS A 186 -15.06 -6.82 -4.02
C LYS A 186 -15.92 -8.02 -3.67
N SER A 187 -15.81 -8.52 -2.45
CA SER A 187 -16.57 -9.69 -1.98
C SER A 187 -18.08 -9.45 -2.06
N TYR A 188 -18.54 -8.26 -1.69
CA TYR A 188 -19.93 -7.86 -1.87
C TYR A 188 -20.33 -7.84 -3.36
N SER A 189 -19.51 -7.22 -4.21
CA SER A 189 -19.77 -7.16 -5.65
C SER A 189 -19.83 -8.54 -6.28
N ASP A 190 -18.96 -9.45 -5.88
CA ASP A 190 -18.90 -10.82 -6.38
C ASP A 190 -20.08 -11.66 -5.88
N ALA A 191 -20.50 -11.48 -4.63
CA ALA A 191 -21.73 -12.08 -4.12
C ALA A 191 -22.97 -11.59 -4.89
N VAL A 192 -23.04 -10.29 -5.22
CA VAL A 192 -24.13 -9.73 -6.04
C VAL A 192 -24.12 -10.29 -7.46
N LYS A 193 -22.95 -10.40 -8.10
CA LYS A 193 -22.80 -11.03 -9.43
C LYS A 193 -23.26 -12.48 -9.40
N LEU A 194 -22.88 -13.24 -8.38
CA LEU A 194 -23.29 -14.63 -8.21
C LEU A 194 -24.81 -14.74 -8.06
N ALA A 195 -25.40 -13.95 -7.17
CA ALA A 195 -26.85 -13.92 -6.96
C ALA A 195 -27.61 -13.52 -8.23
N TYR A 196 -27.10 -12.54 -8.98
CA TYR A 196 -27.64 -12.13 -10.26
C TYR A 196 -27.53 -13.22 -11.34
N GLY A 197 -26.41 -13.96 -11.38
CA GLY A 197 -26.21 -15.08 -12.31
C GLY A 197 -27.15 -16.26 -12.05
N VAL A 198 -27.40 -16.58 -10.78
CA VAL A 198 -28.33 -17.65 -10.37
C VAL A 198 -29.80 -17.21 -10.48
N GLY A 199 -30.07 -15.90 -10.55
CA GLY A 199 -31.44 -15.37 -10.62
C GLY A 199 -32.14 -15.28 -9.26
N ILE A 200 -31.37 -15.18 -8.17
CA ILE A 200 -31.93 -15.01 -6.82
C ILE A 200 -32.49 -13.59 -6.69
N ILE A 201 -33.76 -13.48 -6.34
CA ILE A 201 -34.46 -12.20 -6.18
C ILE A 201 -34.34 -11.74 -4.73
N ASN A 202 -33.58 -10.67 -4.50
CA ASN A 202 -33.49 -9.97 -3.23
C ASN A 202 -33.58 -8.46 -3.45
N LYS A 203 -33.58 -7.66 -2.37
CA LYS A 203 -33.73 -6.19 -2.47
C LYS A 203 -32.66 -5.53 -3.36
N VAL A 204 -31.47 -6.10 -3.44
CA VAL A 204 -30.34 -5.59 -4.23
C VAL A 204 -30.42 -6.04 -5.68
N THR A 205 -30.70 -7.32 -5.92
CA THR A 205 -30.72 -7.93 -7.26
C THR A 205 -32.02 -7.71 -8.02
N ALA A 206 -33.14 -7.42 -7.35
CA ALA A 206 -34.45 -7.29 -8.00
C ALA A 206 -34.46 -6.23 -9.10
N LYS A 207 -33.93 -5.02 -8.82
CA LYS A 207 -33.86 -3.94 -9.82
C LYS A 207 -32.95 -4.32 -11.00
N LEU A 208 -31.80 -4.93 -10.70
CA LEU A 208 -30.84 -5.38 -11.72
C LEU A 208 -31.45 -6.46 -12.62
N LEU A 209 -32.16 -7.44 -12.05
CA LEU A 209 -32.84 -8.50 -12.80
C LEU A 209 -33.99 -7.95 -13.66
N LEU A 210 -34.74 -6.96 -13.19
CA LEU A 210 -35.77 -6.29 -13.99
C LEU A 210 -35.17 -5.54 -15.18
N GLN A 211 -34.08 -4.80 -14.96
CA GLN A 211 -33.36 -4.13 -16.05
C GLN A 211 -32.80 -5.13 -17.07
N LYS A 212 -32.31 -6.29 -16.60
CA LYS A 212 -31.88 -7.40 -17.47
C LYS A 212 -33.03 -7.94 -18.31
N ALA A 213 -34.16 -8.25 -17.68
CA ALA A 213 -35.33 -8.77 -18.37
C ALA A 213 -35.84 -7.78 -19.44
N GLU A 214 -35.84 -6.49 -19.13
CA GLU A 214 -36.21 -5.45 -20.08
C GLU A 214 -35.23 -5.39 -21.27
N THR A 215 -33.92 -5.37 -21.00
CA THR A 215 -32.91 -5.34 -22.08
C THR A 215 -32.93 -6.60 -22.93
N ASP A 216 -33.14 -7.77 -22.34
CA ASP A 216 -33.26 -9.03 -23.08
C ASP A 216 -34.55 -9.07 -23.93
N ALA A 217 -35.66 -8.53 -23.42
CA ALA A 217 -36.89 -8.36 -24.21
C ALA A 217 -36.69 -7.38 -25.38
N MET A 218 -35.96 -6.27 -25.18
CA MET A 218 -35.63 -5.34 -26.27
C MET A 218 -34.75 -5.99 -27.33
N LYS A 219 -33.73 -6.78 -26.93
CA LYS A 219 -32.89 -7.54 -27.87
C LYS A 219 -33.71 -8.51 -28.70
N LEU A 220 -34.67 -9.21 -28.08
CA LEU A 220 -35.56 -10.12 -28.78
C LEU A 220 -36.49 -9.38 -29.75
N ALA A 221 -37.09 -8.27 -29.32
CA ALA A 221 -37.94 -7.45 -30.17
C ALA A 221 -37.18 -6.91 -31.38
N TYR A 222 -35.92 -6.47 -31.18
CA TYR A 222 -35.05 -6.00 -32.27
C TYR A 222 -34.65 -7.12 -33.24
N SER A 223 -34.38 -8.33 -32.75
CA SER A 223 -34.02 -9.46 -33.61
C SER A 223 -35.21 -9.99 -34.42
N GLN A 224 -36.41 -9.97 -33.84
CA GLN A 224 -37.66 -10.40 -34.48
C GLN A 224 -38.39 -9.27 -35.24
N SER A 225 -37.81 -8.07 -35.30
CA SER A 225 -38.40 -6.88 -35.95
C SER A 225 -39.81 -6.52 -35.42
N ILE A 226 -40.06 -6.75 -34.13
CA ILE A 226 -41.34 -6.43 -33.49
C ILE A 226 -41.38 -4.94 -33.17
N LEU A 227 -42.31 -4.22 -33.80
CA LEU A 227 -42.52 -2.79 -33.60
C LEU A 227 -43.08 -2.53 -32.20
N THR A 228 -42.22 -2.00 -31.34
CA THR A 228 -42.55 -1.61 -29.96
C THR A 228 -42.04 -0.19 -29.73
N ASP A 229 -42.75 0.63 -28.96
CA ASP A 229 -42.43 2.06 -28.78
C ASP A 229 -40.98 2.33 -28.39
N LYS A 230 -40.38 1.46 -27.56
CA LYS A 230 -38.98 1.60 -27.11
C LYS A 230 -37.93 1.20 -28.16
N VAL A 231 -38.29 0.44 -29.19
CA VAL A 231 -37.36 -0.12 -30.19
C VAL A 231 -37.63 0.43 -31.59
N LYS A 232 -38.73 1.18 -31.79
CA LYS A 232 -39.15 1.71 -33.10
C LYS A 232 -38.05 2.49 -33.81
N ASP A 233 -37.34 3.36 -33.08
CA ASP A 233 -36.33 4.24 -33.67
C ASP A 233 -35.09 3.43 -34.09
N LEU A 234 -34.71 2.43 -33.29
CA LEU A 234 -33.62 1.50 -33.61
C LEU A 234 -33.96 0.63 -34.84
N LEU A 235 -35.21 0.21 -34.99
CA LEU A 235 -35.65 -0.56 -36.17
C LEU A 235 -35.67 0.29 -37.44
N LEU A 236 -36.06 1.56 -37.36
CA LEU A 236 -36.01 2.48 -38.49
C LEU A 236 -34.57 2.74 -38.95
N VAL A 237 -33.64 2.91 -38.01
CA VAL A 237 -32.21 3.03 -38.32
C VAL A 237 -31.68 1.77 -39.00
N LYS A 238 -32.05 0.58 -38.51
CA LYS A 238 -31.69 -0.70 -39.15
C LYS A 238 -32.24 -0.80 -40.57
N ALA A 239 -33.53 -0.49 -40.76
CA ALA A 239 -34.18 -0.54 -42.07
C ALA A 239 -33.52 0.43 -43.08
N ASN A 240 -33.13 1.63 -42.63
CA ASN A 240 -32.40 2.57 -43.48
C ASN A 240 -30.98 2.06 -43.81
N ALA A 241 -30.28 1.47 -42.83
CA ALA A 241 -28.99 0.85 -43.07
C ALA A 241 -29.07 -0.33 -44.07
N ASP A 242 -30.10 -1.16 -44.00
CA ASP A 242 -30.30 -2.26 -44.93
C ASP A 242 -30.70 -1.75 -46.33
N ALA A 243 -31.50 -0.69 -46.43
CA ALA A 243 -31.84 -0.04 -47.70
C ALA A 243 -30.60 0.56 -48.38
N THR A 244 -29.75 1.27 -47.63
CA THR A 244 -28.50 1.82 -48.18
C THR A 244 -27.54 0.74 -48.68
N LYS A 245 -27.42 -0.40 -47.96
CA LYS A 245 -26.65 -1.55 -48.43
C LYS A 245 -27.20 -2.13 -49.73
N LEU A 246 -28.52 -2.32 -49.83
CA LEU A 246 -29.16 -2.82 -51.04
C LEU A 246 -28.93 -1.88 -52.24
N THR A 247 -29.01 -0.56 -52.03
CA THR A 247 -28.74 0.42 -53.08
C THR A 247 -27.28 0.40 -53.54
N GLY A 248 -26.34 0.09 -52.65
CA GLY A 248 -24.92 -0.08 -52.99
C GLY A 248 -24.62 -1.37 -53.75
N GLU A 249 -25.41 -2.43 -53.57
CA GLU A 249 -25.27 -3.70 -54.29
C GLU A 249 -25.98 -3.72 -55.64
N ILE A 250 -27.13 -3.06 -55.77
CA ILE A 250 -27.92 -2.95 -57.02
C ILE A 250 -27.38 -1.83 -57.93
N GLY A 251 -26.63 -0.89 -57.39
CA GLY A 251 -26.00 0.22 -58.13
C GLY A 251 -24.67 -0.13 -58.85
N LYS A 252 -24.34 -1.41 -58.99
CA LYS A 252 -23.27 -1.94 -59.85
C LYS A 252 -23.88 -2.72 -61.01
#